data_AF-A0A838X1S4-F1
#
_entry.id   AF-A0A838X1S4-F1
#
_cell.length_a   1.000
_cell.length_b   1.000
_cell.length_c   1.000
_cell.angle_alpha   90.00
_cell.angle_beta   90.00
_cell.angle_gamma   90.00
#
_symmetry.space_group_name_H-M   'P 1'
#
loop_
_entity.id
_entity.type
_entity.pdbx_description
1 polymer ?
#
loop_
_entity_poly.entity_id
_entity_poly.type
_entity_poly.pdbx_seq_one_letter_code
_entity_poly.pdbx_strand_id
1 'polypeptide(L)'
;LRTQPAPYSGILGNGSPGLPTSVDKIMYTTEDADGKLTPVTGYVLEPTVPWHGEGPRPTVVIVRGTVGQGDHCAPSRNWPLDGQPDPVYTGRTVNLEGNYDMMYASQGVRVVVTDLIGMGTPGLHTYMNRKDQAHAMLDAARAARELVESRGGQFGKVAVYGHSQGGGASAAAAEAQPEYAPDVNLVASYASAPPADLIKVQDNIDGSDLSGVIGFAVNGLMARYPELAEIFDANVSPAGRDALEKVTNMCTDDIMREYDGVYTREWITGNRTLGELAQEYPAAQRAIDDQFIGNGAPQVPVMIVSGRYDQNVAYDQAKVLARAWCAKG
;
A
#
# COMPACT_ATOMS: atom_id res chain seq x y z
N LEU A 1 12.63 16.52 4.98
CA LEU A 1 12.38 15.32 5.81
C LEU A 1 12.35 15.62 7.33
N ARG A 2 11.60 14.87 8.14
CA ARG A 2 11.80 14.76 9.61
C ARG A 2 12.11 13.32 9.99
N THR A 3 13.02 13.12 10.95
CA THR A 3 13.44 11.78 11.40
C THR A 3 13.46 11.64 12.92
N GLN A 4 13.16 10.44 13.40
CA GLN A 4 13.27 10.06 14.81
C GLN A 4 13.85 8.65 14.93
N PRO A 5 15.00 8.46 15.60
CA PRO A 5 15.49 7.12 15.92
C PRO A 5 14.49 6.36 16.78
N ALA A 6 14.24 5.10 16.46
CA ALA A 6 13.34 4.21 17.19
C ALA A 6 14.03 2.88 17.46
N PRO A 7 13.98 2.34 18.69
CA PRO A 7 14.45 0.99 18.99
C PRO A 7 13.81 -0.04 18.06
N TYR A 8 14.58 -1.02 17.62
CA TYR A 8 14.13 -2.06 16.70
C TYR A 8 14.56 -3.43 17.24
N SER A 9 13.60 -4.31 17.49
CA SER A 9 13.86 -5.66 18.00
C SER A 9 13.60 -6.75 16.96
N GLY A 10 12.95 -6.44 15.84
CA GLY A 10 12.42 -7.45 14.92
C GLY A 10 11.47 -8.43 15.62
N ILE A 11 11.02 -9.46 14.91
CA ILE A 11 10.12 -10.47 15.49
C ILE A 11 10.85 -11.64 16.17
N LEU A 12 12.12 -11.88 15.81
CA LEU A 12 12.96 -12.92 16.39
C LEU A 12 13.76 -12.44 17.62
N GLY A 13 13.50 -11.21 18.07
CA GLY A 13 14.21 -10.57 19.17
C GLY A 13 15.56 -9.94 18.78
N ASN A 14 16.13 -9.23 19.76
CA ASN A 14 17.38 -8.49 19.60
C ASN A 14 18.55 -9.40 19.17
N GLY A 15 19.38 -8.91 18.25
CA GLY A 15 20.63 -9.59 17.88
C GLY A 15 20.53 -10.54 16.67
N SER A 16 19.43 -10.50 15.92
CA SER A 16 19.35 -11.16 14.61
C SER A 16 20.46 -10.62 13.69
N PRO A 17 21.32 -11.50 13.11
CA PRO A 17 22.43 -11.06 12.26
C PRO A 17 21.96 -10.17 11.09
N GLY A 18 22.62 -9.02 10.92
CA GLY A 18 22.33 -8.08 9.83
C GLY A 18 21.24 -7.03 10.11
N LEU A 19 20.56 -7.12 11.25
CA LEU A 19 19.58 -6.11 11.65
C LEU A 19 20.19 -5.07 12.61
N PRO A 20 19.79 -3.79 12.49
CA PRO A 20 20.19 -2.77 13.44
C PRO A 20 19.39 -2.90 14.74
N THR A 21 19.90 -2.33 15.83
CA THR A 21 19.15 -2.19 17.10
C THR A 21 18.20 -1.00 17.11
N SER A 22 18.21 -0.20 16.04
CA SER A 22 17.35 0.97 15.85
C SER A 22 17.11 1.24 14.37
N VAL A 23 15.94 1.77 14.05
CA VAL A 23 15.59 2.29 12.72
C VAL A 23 15.34 3.79 12.80
N ASP A 24 15.30 4.48 11.66
CA ASP A 24 14.86 5.87 11.59
C ASP A 24 13.38 5.90 11.19
N LYS A 25 12.49 6.29 12.10
CA LYS A 25 11.14 6.70 11.70
C LYS A 25 11.26 7.98 10.90
N ILE A 26 10.53 8.05 9.79
CA ILE A 26 10.53 9.19 8.90
C ILE A 26 9.14 9.78 8.77
N MET A 27 9.08 11.11 8.62
CA MET A 27 7.92 11.82 8.10
C MET A 27 8.40 12.64 6.91
N TYR A 28 7.85 12.37 5.75
CA TYR A 28 8.21 13.00 4.49
C TYR A 28 6.97 13.58 3.82
N THR A 29 7.19 14.41 2.81
CA THR A 29 6.12 15.04 2.04
C THR A 29 5.97 14.27 0.73
N THR A 30 4.73 13.96 0.37
CA THR A 30 4.35 13.45 -0.95
C THR A 30 3.40 14.42 -1.63
N GLU A 31 3.25 14.31 -2.94
CA GLU A 31 2.10 14.90 -3.64
C GLU A 31 0.98 13.88 -3.72
N ASP A 32 -0.25 14.28 -3.41
CA ASP A 32 -1.40 13.41 -3.57
C ASP A 32 -2.03 13.46 -4.98
N ALA A 33 -3.09 12.67 -5.20
CA ALA A 33 -3.75 12.52 -6.49
C ALA A 33 -4.30 13.84 -7.06
N ASP A 34 -4.54 14.83 -6.18
CA ASP A 34 -5.07 16.17 -6.49
C ASP A 34 -3.96 17.22 -6.63
N GLY A 35 -2.69 16.83 -6.51
CA GLY A 35 -1.55 17.74 -6.60
C GLY A 35 -1.21 18.46 -5.29
N LYS A 36 -1.80 18.06 -4.16
CA LYS A 36 -1.59 18.70 -2.86
C LYS A 36 -0.48 18.01 -2.08
N LEU A 37 0.40 18.81 -1.48
CA LEU A 37 1.44 18.33 -0.60
C LEU A 37 0.84 17.77 0.70
N THR A 38 1.16 16.51 1.00
CA THR A 38 0.58 15.72 2.08
C THR A 38 1.70 15.03 2.88
N PRO A 39 1.66 15.06 4.22
CA PRO A 39 2.64 14.32 5.03
C PRO A 39 2.33 12.82 5.01
N VAL A 40 3.39 12.01 4.94
CA VAL A 40 3.33 10.55 5.09
C VAL A 40 4.43 10.10 6.04
N THR A 41 4.15 9.06 6.83
CA THR A 41 5.13 8.46 7.75
C THR A 41 5.63 7.12 7.24
N GLY A 42 6.67 6.62 7.90
CA GLY A 42 7.27 5.33 7.60
C GLY A 42 8.52 5.12 8.42
N TYR A 43 9.37 4.20 7.99
CA TYR A 43 10.68 4.00 8.60
C TYR A 43 11.73 3.53 7.58
N VAL A 44 12.99 3.88 7.86
CA VAL A 44 14.17 3.41 7.13
C VAL A 44 14.96 2.47 8.03
N LEU A 45 15.13 1.24 7.55
CA LEU A 45 15.98 0.24 8.15
C LEU A 45 17.32 0.22 7.39
N GLU A 46 18.35 0.76 8.03
CA GLU A 46 19.73 0.73 7.54
C GLU A 46 20.42 -0.58 7.97
N PRO A 47 20.89 -1.42 7.03
CA PRO A 47 21.53 -2.69 7.36
C PRO A 47 22.87 -2.53 8.07
N THR A 48 23.15 -3.41 9.03
CA THR A 48 24.44 -3.48 9.73
C THR A 48 25.48 -4.33 9.02
N VAL A 49 25.06 -5.13 8.03
CA VAL A 49 25.94 -5.95 7.19
C VAL A 49 26.31 -5.24 5.88
N PRO A 50 27.52 -5.45 5.33
CA PRO A 50 27.94 -4.82 4.09
C PRO A 50 27.10 -5.29 2.89
N TRP A 51 26.95 -4.40 1.91
CA TRP A 51 26.50 -4.78 0.57
C TRP A 51 27.69 -5.36 -0.21
N HIS A 52 27.51 -6.53 -0.82
CA HIS A 52 28.59 -7.23 -1.55
C HIS A 52 28.46 -7.14 -3.08
N GLY A 53 27.37 -6.59 -3.60
CA GLY A 53 27.23 -6.35 -5.04
C GLY A 53 27.95 -5.09 -5.50
N GLU A 54 27.79 -4.76 -6.78
CA GLU A 54 28.43 -3.60 -7.39
C GLU A 54 27.77 -2.28 -6.96
N GLY A 55 28.59 -1.23 -6.88
CA GLY A 55 28.15 0.14 -6.61
C GLY A 55 27.65 0.38 -5.18
N PRO A 56 27.01 1.54 -4.94
CA PRO A 56 26.44 1.87 -3.65
C PRO A 56 25.33 0.90 -3.23
N ARG A 57 25.16 0.72 -1.91
CA ARG A 57 24.10 -0.09 -1.31
C ARG A 57 22.72 0.25 -1.93
N PRO A 58 22.00 -0.74 -2.50
CA PRO A 58 20.67 -0.51 -3.05
C PRO A 58 19.63 -0.32 -1.94
N THR A 59 18.49 0.23 -2.33
CA THR A 59 17.33 0.46 -1.46
C THR A 59 16.11 -0.27 -2.04
N VAL A 60 15.36 -0.99 -1.22
CA VAL A 60 14.03 -1.49 -1.54
C VAL A 60 13.01 -0.67 -0.77
N VAL A 61 12.07 -0.05 -1.47
CA VAL A 61 10.86 0.51 -0.85
C VAL A 61 9.81 -0.59 -0.80
N ILE A 62 9.19 -0.76 0.37
CA ILE A 62 8.18 -1.78 0.62
C ILE A 62 6.86 -1.10 0.97
N VAL A 63 5.80 -1.57 0.31
CA VAL A 63 4.42 -1.40 0.75
C VAL A 63 3.89 -2.78 1.12
N ARG A 64 3.31 -2.88 2.32
CA ARG A 64 2.69 -4.12 2.82
C ARG A 64 1.42 -4.45 2.04
N GLY A 65 0.92 -5.67 2.21
CA GLY A 65 -0.50 -5.97 2.02
C GLY A 65 -1.40 -5.07 2.84
N THR A 66 -2.71 -5.17 2.62
CA THR A 66 -3.71 -4.36 3.33
C THR A 66 -3.56 -4.53 4.83
N VAL A 67 -3.16 -3.48 5.55
CA VAL A 67 -3.01 -3.50 7.02
C VAL A 67 -4.21 -2.90 7.75
N GLY A 68 -4.97 -2.02 7.08
CA GLY A 68 -6.15 -1.37 7.62
C GLY A 68 -6.37 0.02 7.03
N GLN A 69 -7.29 0.77 7.63
CA GLN A 69 -7.50 2.20 7.35
C GLN A 69 -7.26 3.07 8.59
N GLY A 70 -7.25 2.45 9.77
CA GLY A 70 -6.99 3.13 11.03
C GLY A 70 -5.53 3.55 11.22
N ASP A 71 -5.35 4.63 11.96
CA ASP A 71 -4.06 5.27 12.19
C ASP A 71 -3.08 4.38 12.98
N HIS A 72 -3.60 3.41 13.73
CA HIS A 72 -2.85 2.42 14.50
C HIS A 72 -2.55 1.14 13.70
N CYS A 73 -3.08 1.01 12.48
CA CYS A 73 -2.79 -0.07 11.56
C CYS A 73 -1.54 0.19 10.72
N ALA A 74 -1.10 1.45 10.66
CA ALA A 74 0.08 1.88 9.92
C ALA A 74 1.29 0.98 10.22
N PRO A 75 2.08 0.54 9.22
CA PRO A 75 3.26 -0.29 9.44
C PRO A 75 4.25 0.27 10.47
N SER A 76 4.46 1.59 10.51
CA SER A 76 5.30 2.27 11.51
C SER A 76 4.69 2.34 12.93
N ARG A 77 3.47 1.82 13.10
CA ARG A 77 2.69 1.75 14.35
C ARG A 77 2.23 0.34 14.68
N ASN A 78 2.60 -0.64 13.86
CA ASN A 78 2.16 -2.02 14.00
C ASN A 78 3.25 -3.06 13.65
N TRP A 79 4.49 -2.77 14.05
CA TRP A 79 5.65 -3.65 13.89
C TRP A 79 6.57 -3.48 15.12
N PRO A 80 7.46 -4.43 15.49
CA PRO A 80 8.34 -4.34 16.68
C PRO A 80 9.41 -3.22 16.61
N LEU A 81 8.93 -1.99 16.59
CA LEU A 81 9.66 -0.75 16.56
C LEU A 81 9.10 0.15 17.67
N ASP A 82 9.97 0.89 18.35
CA ASP A 82 9.56 1.85 19.40
C ASP A 82 8.72 1.21 20.53
N GLY A 83 9.04 -0.03 20.92
CA GLY A 83 8.35 -0.75 21.99
C GLY A 83 6.96 -1.26 21.65
N GLN A 84 6.56 -1.21 20.38
CA GLN A 84 5.29 -1.77 19.94
C GLN A 84 5.28 -3.30 20.02
N PRO A 85 4.13 -3.91 20.36
CA PRO A 85 3.99 -5.36 20.40
C PRO A 85 4.12 -5.98 19.01
N ASP A 86 4.55 -7.24 18.97
CA ASP A 86 4.71 -7.94 17.70
C ASP A 86 3.36 -8.37 17.06
N PRO A 87 3.33 -8.59 15.73
CA PRO A 87 2.12 -9.01 15.02
C PRO A 87 1.52 -10.34 15.48
N VAL A 88 2.32 -11.27 16.03
CA VAL A 88 1.79 -12.54 16.57
C VAL A 88 1.06 -12.27 17.87
N TYR A 89 1.64 -11.48 18.77
CA TYR A 89 1.03 -11.12 20.04
C TYR A 89 -0.25 -10.30 19.87
N THR A 90 -0.26 -9.33 18.95
CA THR A 90 -1.43 -8.50 18.66
C THR A 90 -2.51 -9.22 17.85
N GLY A 91 -2.20 -10.39 17.28
CA GLY A 91 -3.06 -11.08 16.33
C GLY A 91 -3.16 -10.38 14.97
N ARG A 92 -2.33 -9.37 14.69
CA ARG A 92 -2.37 -8.56 13.45
C ARG A 92 -1.52 -9.16 12.34
N THR A 93 -1.87 -10.38 11.94
CA THR A 93 -0.94 -11.30 11.27
C THR A 93 -0.49 -10.86 9.88
N VAL A 94 -1.24 -10.00 9.18
CA VAL A 94 -0.79 -9.42 7.89
C VAL A 94 0.54 -8.68 8.04
N ASN A 95 0.81 -8.07 9.21
CA ASN A 95 2.06 -7.36 9.44
C ASN A 95 3.28 -8.29 9.57
N LEU A 96 3.11 -9.61 9.63
CA LEU A 96 4.20 -10.59 9.50
C LEU A 96 4.96 -10.47 8.17
N GLU A 97 4.40 -9.80 7.16
CA GLU A 97 5.15 -9.38 5.99
C GLU A 97 6.40 -8.56 6.33
N GLY A 98 6.51 -7.95 7.51
CA GLY A 98 7.74 -7.30 8.00
C GLY A 98 8.97 -8.19 8.10
N ASN A 99 8.78 -9.50 8.03
CA ASN A 99 9.90 -10.41 7.83
C ASN A 99 10.64 -10.15 6.51
N TYR A 100 9.99 -9.64 5.46
CA TYR A 100 10.67 -9.26 4.22
C TYR A 100 11.68 -8.13 4.42
N ASP A 101 11.41 -7.19 5.33
CA ASP A 101 12.36 -6.12 5.68
C ASP A 101 13.64 -6.74 6.21
N MET A 102 13.50 -7.73 7.09
CA MET A 102 14.62 -8.44 7.69
C MET A 102 15.39 -9.23 6.63
N MET A 103 14.68 -9.88 5.71
CA MET A 103 15.32 -10.64 4.63
C MET A 103 16.17 -9.73 3.73
N TYR A 104 15.63 -8.61 3.25
CA TYR A 104 16.41 -7.67 2.43
C TYR A 104 17.58 -7.06 3.23
N ALA A 105 17.32 -6.62 4.46
CA ALA A 105 18.35 -6.04 5.32
C ALA A 105 19.50 -7.02 5.61
N SER A 106 19.20 -8.30 5.83
CA SER A 106 20.22 -9.35 6.04
C SER A 106 21.16 -9.54 4.85
N GLN A 107 20.76 -9.11 3.64
CA GLN A 107 21.57 -9.13 2.43
C GLN A 107 22.31 -7.80 2.18
N GLY A 108 22.28 -6.89 3.16
CA GLY A 108 22.91 -5.58 3.05
C GLY A 108 22.11 -4.58 2.21
N VAL A 109 20.84 -4.85 1.91
CA VAL A 109 19.94 -3.97 1.16
C VAL A 109 19.17 -3.06 2.10
N ARG A 110 19.20 -1.74 1.87
CA ARG A 110 18.42 -0.79 2.69
C ARG A 110 16.93 -0.99 2.46
N VAL A 111 16.15 -0.94 3.53
CA VAL A 111 14.69 -1.06 3.43
C VAL A 111 14.04 0.24 3.86
N VAL A 112 13.05 0.67 3.08
CA VAL A 112 12.17 1.79 3.42
C VAL A 112 10.76 1.27 3.41
N VAL A 113 10.04 1.40 4.52
CA VAL A 113 8.62 1.06 4.59
C VAL A 113 7.83 2.34 4.71
N THR A 114 6.84 2.51 3.84
CA THR A 114 5.93 3.66 3.86
C THR A 114 4.59 3.26 4.47
N ASP A 115 4.01 4.15 5.25
CA ASP A 115 2.66 3.97 5.79
C ASP A 115 1.57 4.29 4.77
N LEU A 116 1.91 4.90 3.62
CA LEU A 116 0.96 5.49 2.67
C LEU A 116 0.18 6.69 3.24
N ILE A 117 -0.47 7.44 2.35
CA ILE A 117 -1.24 8.63 2.73
C ILE A 117 -2.37 8.25 3.68
N GLY A 118 -2.53 9.03 4.75
CA GLY A 118 -3.66 8.93 5.67
C GLY A 118 -3.61 7.76 6.65
N MET A 119 -2.50 7.00 6.69
CA MET A 119 -2.17 6.12 7.81
C MET A 119 -0.95 6.68 8.55
N GLY A 120 -1.05 6.82 9.86
CA GLY A 120 0.04 7.36 10.66
C GLY A 120 0.04 8.89 10.77
N THR A 121 -0.89 9.56 10.10
CA THR A 121 -0.96 11.03 9.93
C THR A 121 -2.41 11.49 9.88
N PRO A 122 -2.73 12.75 10.25
CA PRO A 122 -4.09 13.26 10.14
C PRO A 122 -4.67 13.11 8.72
N GLY A 123 -5.89 12.59 8.63
CA GLY A 123 -6.58 12.32 7.37
C GLY A 123 -7.16 10.91 7.35
N LEU A 124 -7.70 10.53 6.19
CA LEU A 124 -8.22 9.19 5.93
C LEU A 124 -7.27 8.47 4.99
N HIS A 125 -6.94 7.20 5.25
CA HIS A 125 -6.17 6.41 4.30
C HIS A 125 -6.93 6.23 2.99
N THR A 126 -6.34 6.71 1.91
CA THR A 126 -6.90 6.67 0.55
C THR A 126 -6.64 5.32 -0.12
N TYR A 127 -7.07 4.27 0.57
CA TYR A 127 -6.89 2.87 0.18
C TYR A 127 -7.19 2.65 -1.31
N MET A 128 -6.24 2.02 -2.01
CA MET A 128 -6.29 1.71 -3.44
C MET A 128 -6.30 2.90 -4.40
N ASN A 129 -6.11 4.14 -3.93
CA ASN A 129 -5.88 5.26 -4.85
C ASN A 129 -4.51 5.09 -5.53
N ARG A 130 -4.54 4.89 -6.86
CA ARG A 130 -3.39 4.51 -7.67
C ARG A 130 -2.26 5.54 -7.62
N LYS A 131 -2.58 6.83 -7.69
CA LYS A 131 -1.59 7.92 -7.65
C LYS A 131 -1.01 8.08 -6.26
N ASP A 132 -1.86 8.15 -5.24
CA ASP A 132 -1.44 8.34 -3.84
C ASP A 132 -0.43 7.28 -3.41
N GLN A 133 -0.70 6.00 -3.69
CA GLN A 133 0.20 4.92 -3.31
C GLN A 133 1.51 4.93 -4.11
N ALA A 134 1.46 5.27 -5.40
CA ALA A 134 2.64 5.35 -6.26
C ALA A 134 3.57 6.49 -5.82
N HIS A 135 3.00 7.68 -5.61
CA HIS A 135 3.72 8.86 -5.18
C HIS A 135 4.36 8.66 -3.80
N ALA A 136 3.59 8.16 -2.82
CA ALA A 136 4.11 7.88 -1.49
C ALA A 136 5.29 6.91 -1.54
N MET A 137 5.24 5.87 -2.37
CA MET A 137 6.32 4.90 -2.51
C MET A 137 7.59 5.52 -3.14
N LEU A 138 7.43 6.33 -4.18
CA LEU A 138 8.56 7.01 -4.86
C LEU A 138 9.17 8.11 -3.98
N ASP A 139 8.34 8.86 -3.26
CA ASP A 139 8.81 9.90 -2.33
C ASP A 139 9.42 9.33 -1.06
N ALA A 140 9.02 8.13 -0.62
CA ALA A 140 9.73 7.41 0.41
C ALA A 140 11.18 7.09 -0.02
N ALA A 141 11.40 6.77 -1.30
CA ALA A 141 12.76 6.60 -1.84
C ALA A 141 13.55 7.92 -1.80
N ARG A 142 12.93 9.04 -2.19
CA ARG A 142 13.55 10.39 -2.12
C ARG A 142 13.88 10.76 -0.67
N ALA A 143 12.99 10.47 0.28
CA ALA A 143 13.19 10.71 1.70
C ALA A 143 14.36 9.89 2.25
N ALA A 144 14.46 8.61 1.88
CA ALA A 144 15.60 7.78 2.28
C ALA A 144 16.92 8.28 1.65
N ARG A 145 16.89 8.78 0.42
CA ARG A 145 18.04 9.44 -0.21
C ARG A 145 18.49 10.67 0.57
N GLU A 146 17.56 11.58 0.89
CA GLU A 146 17.83 12.78 1.71
C GLU A 146 18.46 12.39 3.05
N LEU A 147 17.91 11.37 3.73
CA LEU A 147 18.43 10.86 5.00
C LEU A 147 19.88 10.36 4.87
N VAL A 148 20.14 9.50 3.89
CA VAL A 148 21.45 8.86 3.69
C VAL A 148 22.51 9.88 3.30
N GLU A 149 22.20 10.75 2.36
CA GLU A 149 23.12 11.79 1.86
C GLU A 149 23.42 12.83 2.94
N SER A 150 22.43 13.21 3.77
CA SER A 150 22.66 14.12 4.92
C SER A 150 23.66 13.58 5.94
N ARG A 151 23.85 12.25 5.96
CA ARG A 151 24.81 11.55 6.83
C ARG A 151 26.12 11.22 6.11
N GLY A 152 26.33 11.76 4.90
CA GLY A 152 27.52 11.52 4.07
C GLY A 152 27.57 10.14 3.41
N GLY A 153 26.45 9.40 3.41
CA GLY A 153 26.35 8.11 2.74
C GLY A 153 26.09 8.24 1.23
N GLN A 154 26.32 7.15 0.50
CA GLN A 154 25.96 7.05 -0.92
C GLN A 154 24.61 6.34 -1.06
N PHE A 155 23.75 6.85 -1.96
CA PHE A 155 22.46 6.25 -2.26
C PHE A 155 22.51 5.48 -3.59
N GLY A 156 22.17 4.19 -3.54
CA GLY A 156 22.23 3.29 -4.69
C GLY A 156 20.94 3.25 -5.51
N LYS A 157 20.83 2.17 -6.29
CA LYS A 157 19.64 1.85 -7.09
C LYS A 157 18.43 1.59 -6.18
N VAL A 158 17.24 1.88 -6.69
CA VAL A 158 15.97 1.67 -5.99
C VAL A 158 15.20 0.52 -6.65
N ALA A 159 14.62 -0.35 -5.84
CA ALA A 159 13.56 -1.26 -6.27
C ALA A 159 12.31 -1.04 -5.41
N VAL A 160 11.14 -1.39 -5.95
CA VAL A 160 9.87 -1.36 -5.24
C VAL A 160 9.33 -2.77 -5.07
N TYR A 161 8.75 -3.07 -3.91
CA TYR A 161 8.21 -4.38 -3.56
C TYR A 161 6.87 -4.25 -2.82
N GLY A 162 5.94 -5.14 -3.12
CA GLY A 162 4.77 -5.34 -2.28
C GLY A 162 3.87 -6.49 -2.71
N HIS A 163 2.95 -6.83 -1.81
CA HIS A 163 1.94 -7.88 -1.98
C HIS A 163 0.53 -7.32 -1.81
N SER A 164 -0.47 -7.85 -2.53
CA SER A 164 -1.86 -7.39 -2.47
C SER A 164 -1.94 -5.87 -2.72
N GLN A 165 -2.47 -5.05 -1.80
CA GLN A 165 -2.41 -3.57 -1.89
C GLN A 165 -0.99 -3.08 -2.25
N GLY A 166 0.04 -3.58 -1.58
CA GLY A 166 1.43 -3.23 -1.88
C GLY A 166 1.91 -3.72 -3.24
N GLY A 167 1.33 -4.79 -3.77
CA GLY A 167 1.55 -5.24 -5.15
C GLY A 167 0.98 -4.23 -6.14
N GLY A 168 -0.23 -3.73 -5.87
CA GLY A 168 -0.84 -2.62 -6.60
C GLY A 168 0.02 -1.35 -6.50
N ALA A 169 0.51 -1.02 -5.30
CA ALA A 169 1.38 0.14 -5.10
C ALA A 169 2.69 0.04 -5.88
N SER A 170 3.33 -1.14 -5.87
CA SER A 170 4.56 -1.40 -6.62
C SER A 170 4.36 -1.34 -8.13
N ALA A 171 3.21 -1.85 -8.62
CA ALA A 171 2.84 -1.76 -10.03
C ALA A 171 2.55 -0.31 -10.45
N ALA A 172 1.78 0.43 -9.65
CA ALA A 172 1.46 1.83 -9.89
C ALA A 172 2.71 2.74 -9.82
N ALA A 173 3.62 2.50 -8.86
CA ALA A 173 4.89 3.21 -8.76
C ALA A 173 5.77 2.98 -10.00
N ALA A 174 5.79 1.75 -10.53
CA ALA A 174 6.54 1.44 -11.74
C ALA A 174 5.99 2.17 -12.99
N GLU A 175 4.67 2.31 -13.11
CA GLU A 175 4.05 3.13 -14.17
C GLU A 175 4.29 4.63 -13.98
N ALA A 176 4.23 5.12 -12.74
CA ALA A 176 4.31 6.55 -12.44
C ALA A 176 5.73 7.10 -12.49
N GLN A 177 6.75 6.29 -12.19
CA GLN A 177 8.13 6.74 -12.02
C GLN A 177 8.68 7.60 -13.18
N PRO A 178 8.47 7.26 -14.47
CA PRO A 178 9.06 8.04 -15.57
C PRO A 178 8.60 9.50 -15.61
N GLU A 179 7.36 9.77 -15.19
CA GLU A 179 6.77 11.11 -15.21
C GLU A 179 6.86 11.80 -13.85
N TYR A 180 6.52 11.09 -12.78
CA TYR A 180 6.43 11.64 -11.43
C TYR A 180 7.78 11.73 -10.70
N ALA A 181 8.63 10.72 -10.87
CA ALA A 181 9.90 10.61 -10.17
C ALA A 181 11.08 10.18 -11.06
N PRO A 182 11.36 10.92 -12.16
CA PRO A 182 12.46 10.60 -13.06
C PRO A 182 13.85 10.67 -12.38
N ASP A 183 13.95 11.36 -11.25
CA ASP A 183 15.16 11.44 -10.42
C ASP A 183 15.37 10.22 -9.51
N VAL A 184 14.37 9.36 -9.33
CA VAL A 184 14.51 8.11 -8.60
C VAL A 184 15.07 7.06 -9.56
N ASN A 185 16.28 6.57 -9.29
CA ASN A 185 16.92 5.50 -10.07
C ASN A 185 16.27 4.14 -9.78
N LEU A 186 15.00 4.00 -10.19
CA LEU A 186 14.23 2.77 -10.12
C LEU A 186 14.79 1.79 -11.14
N VAL A 187 15.09 0.56 -10.71
CA VAL A 187 15.66 -0.48 -11.59
C VAL A 187 14.85 -1.76 -11.64
N ALA A 188 13.90 -1.94 -10.72
CA ALA A 188 13.02 -3.10 -10.68
C ALA A 188 11.76 -2.82 -9.88
N SER A 189 10.67 -3.50 -10.24
CA SER A 189 9.45 -3.59 -9.43
C SER A 189 9.06 -5.06 -9.23
N TYR A 190 8.67 -5.41 -8.00
CA TYR A 190 8.09 -6.71 -7.67
C TYR A 190 6.66 -6.49 -7.20
N ALA A 191 5.70 -6.92 -8.02
CA ALA A 191 4.28 -6.75 -7.79
C ALA A 191 3.62 -8.12 -7.57
N SER A 192 3.40 -8.50 -6.31
CA SER A 192 2.72 -9.74 -5.95
C SER A 192 1.23 -9.52 -5.74
N ALA A 193 0.40 -10.35 -6.38
CA ALA A 193 -1.06 -10.27 -6.41
C ALA A 193 -1.58 -8.83 -6.60
N PRO A 194 -1.15 -8.08 -7.63
CA PRO A 194 -1.53 -6.67 -7.78
C PRO A 194 -3.03 -6.55 -8.11
N PRO A 195 -3.83 -5.87 -7.28
CA PRO A 195 -5.20 -5.47 -7.61
C PRO A 195 -5.16 -4.35 -8.66
N ALA A 196 -5.24 -4.76 -9.94
CA ALA A 196 -5.12 -3.85 -11.08
C ALA A 196 -6.48 -3.31 -11.57
N ASP A 197 -7.57 -4.02 -11.27
CA ASP A 197 -8.94 -3.73 -11.69
C ASP A 197 -9.88 -3.86 -10.48
N LEU A 198 -10.26 -2.73 -9.87
CA LEU A 198 -10.99 -2.73 -8.61
C LEU A 198 -12.42 -3.29 -8.71
N ILE A 199 -13.06 -3.23 -9.89
CA ILE A 199 -14.35 -3.89 -10.11
C ILE A 199 -14.19 -5.42 -10.05
N LYS A 200 -13.12 -5.96 -10.64
CA LYS A 200 -12.87 -7.41 -10.53
C LYS A 200 -12.43 -7.83 -9.14
N VAL A 201 -11.74 -6.95 -8.40
CA VAL A 201 -11.39 -7.23 -7.01
C VAL A 201 -12.65 -7.28 -6.16
N GLN A 202 -13.52 -6.26 -6.24
CA GLN A 202 -14.73 -6.20 -5.43
C GLN A 202 -15.69 -7.36 -5.73
N ASP A 203 -15.85 -7.77 -7.00
CA ASP A 203 -16.66 -8.95 -7.37
C ASP A 203 -16.17 -10.24 -6.71
N ASN A 204 -14.86 -10.35 -6.46
CA ASN A 204 -14.23 -11.55 -5.91
C ASN A 204 -14.30 -11.62 -4.38
N ILE A 205 -14.31 -10.48 -3.70
CA ILE A 205 -14.26 -10.39 -2.23
C ILE A 205 -15.58 -9.97 -1.58
N ASP A 206 -16.59 -9.59 -2.37
CA ASP A 206 -17.91 -9.27 -1.84
C ASP A 206 -18.55 -10.52 -1.19
N GLY A 207 -18.81 -10.43 0.12
CA GLY A 207 -19.29 -11.55 0.94
C GLY A 207 -18.20 -12.47 1.49
N SER A 208 -16.91 -12.19 1.28
CA SER A 208 -15.81 -12.92 1.94
C SER A 208 -15.44 -12.30 3.30
N ASP A 209 -14.50 -12.91 4.01
CA ASP A 209 -13.87 -12.35 5.21
C ASP A 209 -13.13 -11.02 4.92
N LEU A 210 -12.83 -10.69 3.67
CA LEU A 210 -12.24 -9.41 3.30
C LEU A 210 -13.24 -8.36 2.81
N SER A 211 -14.56 -8.60 2.89
CA SER A 211 -15.58 -7.66 2.40
C SER A 211 -15.40 -6.22 2.94
N GLY A 212 -14.90 -6.08 4.18
CA GLY A 212 -14.61 -4.77 4.78
C GLY A 212 -13.60 -3.92 4.02
N VAL A 213 -12.68 -4.50 3.23
CA VAL A 213 -11.73 -3.71 2.42
C VAL A 213 -12.42 -2.97 1.27
N ILE A 214 -13.62 -3.42 0.84
CA ILE A 214 -14.45 -2.66 -0.10
C ILE A 214 -14.84 -1.32 0.55
N GLY A 215 -15.14 -1.34 1.84
CA GLY A 215 -15.42 -0.12 2.61
C GLY A 215 -14.22 0.82 2.66
N PHE A 216 -13.00 0.29 2.86
CA PHE A 216 -11.78 1.11 2.78
C PHE A 216 -11.64 1.79 1.41
N ALA A 217 -11.90 1.07 0.33
CA ALA A 217 -11.83 1.60 -1.04
C ALA A 217 -12.89 2.66 -1.31
N VAL A 218 -14.14 2.43 -0.90
CA VAL A 218 -15.22 3.42 -1.00
C VAL A 218 -14.85 4.70 -0.25
N ASN A 219 -14.35 4.58 0.98
CA ASN A 219 -13.87 5.71 1.76
C ASN A 219 -12.73 6.46 1.05
N GLY A 220 -11.75 5.73 0.50
CA GLY A 220 -10.64 6.33 -0.25
C GLY A 220 -11.09 7.07 -1.51
N LEU A 221 -12.07 6.55 -2.24
CA LEU A 221 -12.68 7.22 -3.38
C LEU A 221 -13.45 8.47 -2.95
N MET A 222 -14.29 8.40 -1.90
CA MET A 222 -15.01 9.57 -1.40
C MET A 222 -14.08 10.69 -0.91
N ALA A 223 -12.88 10.35 -0.43
CA ALA A 223 -11.89 11.34 -0.02
C ALA A 223 -11.27 12.12 -1.21
N ARG A 224 -11.35 11.59 -2.43
CA ARG A 224 -10.69 12.12 -3.64
C ARG A 224 -11.64 12.59 -4.73
N TYR A 225 -12.88 12.12 -4.69
CA TYR A 225 -13.90 12.38 -5.71
C TYR A 225 -15.13 12.99 -5.03
N PRO A 226 -15.13 14.31 -4.74
CA PRO A 226 -16.24 15.00 -4.07
C PRO A 226 -17.58 14.85 -4.80
N GLU A 227 -17.57 14.65 -6.11
CA GLU A 227 -18.75 14.38 -6.92
C GLU A 227 -19.49 13.09 -6.54
N LEU A 228 -18.84 12.19 -5.80
CA LEU A 228 -19.49 10.97 -5.31
C LEU A 228 -20.42 11.21 -4.12
N ALA A 229 -20.36 12.39 -3.47
CA ALA A 229 -21.14 12.68 -2.27
C ALA A 229 -22.66 12.57 -2.50
N GLU A 230 -23.17 13.08 -3.63
CA GLU A 230 -24.60 12.99 -3.94
C GLU A 230 -25.04 11.54 -4.21
N ILE A 231 -24.19 10.76 -4.90
CA ILE A 231 -24.45 9.34 -5.18
C ILE A 231 -24.47 8.56 -3.87
N PHE A 232 -23.49 8.81 -3.01
CA PHE A 232 -23.41 8.23 -1.68
C PHE A 232 -24.66 8.54 -0.87
N ASP A 233 -25.07 9.81 -0.84
CA ASP A 233 -26.17 10.23 0.01
C ASP A 233 -27.51 9.62 -0.40
N ALA A 234 -27.72 9.46 -1.71
CA ALA A 234 -28.93 8.86 -2.26
C ALA A 234 -28.96 7.32 -2.16
N ASN A 235 -27.80 6.65 -2.15
CA ASN A 235 -27.74 5.20 -2.35
C ASN A 235 -27.18 4.39 -1.18
N VAL A 236 -26.58 5.00 -0.15
CA VAL A 236 -26.03 4.25 0.98
C VAL A 236 -27.05 4.13 2.12
N SER A 237 -27.28 2.90 2.58
CA SER A 237 -28.20 2.58 3.66
C SER A 237 -27.66 3.08 5.02
N PRO A 238 -28.49 3.23 6.06
CA PRO A 238 -27.99 3.55 7.40
C PRO A 238 -26.94 2.55 7.90
N ALA A 239 -27.11 1.25 7.60
CA ALA A 239 -26.14 0.22 7.92
C ALA A 239 -24.83 0.40 7.14
N GLY A 240 -24.91 0.79 5.86
CA GLY A 240 -23.73 1.11 5.05
C GLY A 240 -22.97 2.33 5.58
N ARG A 241 -23.67 3.37 6.02
CA ARG A 241 -23.04 4.55 6.65
C ARG A 241 -22.30 4.17 7.94
N ASP A 242 -22.94 3.39 8.80
CA ASP A 242 -22.33 2.88 10.03
C ASP A 242 -21.11 2.00 9.73
N ALA A 243 -21.21 1.11 8.73
CA ALA A 243 -20.08 0.28 8.31
C ALA A 243 -18.91 1.11 7.79
N LEU A 244 -19.18 2.08 6.91
CA LEU A 244 -18.15 2.94 6.32
C LEU A 244 -17.49 3.86 7.34
N GLU A 245 -18.23 4.32 8.36
CA GLU A 245 -17.66 5.04 9.49
C GLU A 245 -16.75 4.13 10.34
N LYS A 246 -17.23 2.93 10.70
CA LYS A 246 -16.49 1.97 11.53
C LYS A 246 -15.16 1.54 10.90
N VAL A 247 -15.17 1.19 9.62
CA VAL A 247 -13.97 0.69 8.93
C VAL A 247 -12.85 1.75 8.90
N THR A 248 -13.15 3.05 9.02
CA THR A 248 -12.11 4.09 9.06
C THR A 248 -11.07 3.91 10.17
N ASN A 249 -11.43 3.16 11.23
CA ASN A 249 -10.55 2.88 12.36
C ASN A 249 -10.32 1.37 12.57
N MET A 250 -10.50 0.54 11.55
CA MET A 250 -10.27 -0.90 11.65
C MET A 250 -8.98 -1.33 10.95
N CYS A 251 -8.34 -2.36 11.51
CA CYS A 251 -7.29 -3.12 10.82
C CYS A 251 -7.87 -4.34 10.11
N THR A 252 -7.05 -5.00 9.29
CA THR A 252 -7.48 -6.15 8.48
C THR A 252 -8.09 -7.28 9.31
N ASP A 253 -7.49 -7.64 10.44
CA ASP A 253 -8.01 -8.72 11.29
C ASP A 253 -9.33 -8.33 12.00
N ASP A 254 -9.62 -7.03 12.15
CA ASP A 254 -10.90 -6.55 12.68
C ASP A 254 -12.01 -6.71 11.64
N ILE A 255 -11.76 -6.31 10.39
CA ILE A 255 -12.76 -6.47 9.32
C ILE A 255 -13.00 -7.94 8.99
N MET A 256 -11.98 -8.81 9.09
CA MET A 256 -12.12 -10.26 8.91
C MET A 256 -13.03 -10.90 9.95
N ARG A 257 -13.17 -10.28 11.13
CA ARG A 257 -14.07 -10.74 12.17
C ARG A 257 -15.47 -10.15 12.02
N GLU A 258 -15.55 -8.86 11.72
CA GLU A 258 -16.81 -8.10 11.73
C GLU A 258 -17.63 -8.29 10.44
N TYR A 259 -16.96 -8.46 9.30
CA TYR A 259 -17.60 -8.41 7.97
C TYR A 259 -17.50 -9.72 7.18
N ASP A 260 -17.13 -10.83 7.81
CA ASP A 260 -17.19 -12.15 7.18
C ASP A 260 -18.63 -12.51 6.79
N GLY A 261 -18.83 -12.84 5.51
CA GLY A 261 -20.15 -13.13 4.96
C GLY A 261 -21.05 -11.90 4.72
N VAL A 262 -20.57 -10.67 4.95
CA VAL A 262 -21.33 -9.44 4.74
C VAL A 262 -21.18 -8.97 3.30
N TYR A 263 -22.30 -8.74 2.61
CA TYR A 263 -22.29 -8.30 1.22
C TYR A 263 -22.55 -6.79 1.09
N THR A 264 -21.96 -6.16 0.07
CA THR A 264 -22.15 -4.73 -0.25
C THR A 264 -23.62 -4.34 -0.48
N ARG A 265 -24.45 -5.30 -0.93
CA ARG A 265 -25.91 -5.11 -1.07
C ARG A 265 -26.63 -4.80 0.24
N GLU A 266 -26.02 -5.08 1.38
CA GLU A 266 -26.53 -4.72 2.70
C GLU A 266 -26.21 -3.26 3.05
N TRP A 267 -25.15 -2.70 2.45
CA TRP A 267 -24.73 -1.31 2.63
C TRP A 267 -25.39 -0.36 1.64
N ILE A 268 -25.96 -0.87 0.54
CA ILE A 268 -26.53 -0.08 -0.55
C ILE A 268 -28.05 -0.24 -0.59
N THR A 269 -28.78 0.86 -0.74
CA THR A 269 -30.24 0.86 -0.86
C THR A 269 -30.69 0.16 -2.14
N GLY A 270 -31.87 -0.46 -2.11
CA GLY A 270 -32.41 -1.14 -3.30
C GLY A 270 -31.77 -2.49 -3.63
N ASN A 271 -30.99 -3.08 -2.70
CA ASN A 271 -30.40 -4.43 -2.83
C ASN A 271 -29.50 -4.59 -4.08
N ARG A 272 -28.70 -3.55 -4.36
CA ARG A 272 -27.69 -3.51 -5.42
C ARG A 272 -26.31 -3.72 -4.82
N THR A 273 -25.43 -4.42 -5.51
CA THR A 273 -23.99 -4.47 -5.19
C THR A 273 -23.30 -3.15 -5.50
N LEU A 274 -22.09 -2.94 -4.98
CA LEU A 274 -21.30 -1.75 -5.31
C LEU A 274 -20.97 -1.67 -6.82
N GLY A 275 -20.68 -2.81 -7.46
CA GLY A 275 -20.43 -2.87 -8.90
C GLY A 275 -21.65 -2.47 -9.73
N GLU A 276 -22.85 -2.95 -9.38
CA GLU A 276 -24.10 -2.54 -10.04
C GLU A 276 -24.36 -1.04 -9.86
N LEU A 277 -24.17 -0.52 -8.64
CA LEU A 277 -24.31 0.90 -8.37
C LEU A 277 -23.31 1.72 -9.20
N ALA A 278 -22.04 1.32 -9.29
CA ALA A 278 -21.03 2.04 -10.07
C ALA A 278 -21.40 2.15 -11.55
N GLN A 279 -21.99 1.10 -12.13
CA GLN A 279 -22.42 1.08 -13.53
C GLN A 279 -23.61 2.03 -13.81
N GLU A 280 -24.45 2.31 -12.82
CA GLU A 280 -25.57 3.26 -12.93
C GLU A 280 -25.10 4.72 -12.99
N TYR A 281 -23.93 5.03 -12.41
CA TYR A 281 -23.45 6.40 -12.26
C TYR A 281 -22.09 6.60 -12.94
N PRO A 282 -22.01 7.32 -14.08
CA PRO A 282 -20.76 7.52 -14.80
C PRO A 282 -19.62 8.16 -13.98
N ALA A 283 -19.95 8.97 -12.96
CA ALA A 283 -18.95 9.53 -12.05
C ALA A 283 -18.34 8.46 -11.13
N ALA A 284 -19.15 7.54 -10.59
CA ALA A 284 -18.67 6.42 -9.78
C ALA A 284 -17.80 5.46 -10.61
N GLN A 285 -18.27 5.11 -11.82
CA GLN A 285 -17.48 4.28 -12.73
C GLN A 285 -16.12 4.92 -13.05
N ARG A 286 -16.11 6.22 -13.36
CA ARG A 286 -14.86 6.96 -13.63
C ARG A 286 -13.90 6.95 -12.44
N ALA A 287 -14.40 7.21 -11.24
CA ALA A 287 -13.58 7.23 -10.03
C ALA A 287 -12.89 5.87 -9.78
N ILE A 288 -13.58 4.77 -10.11
CA ILE A 288 -13.03 3.42 -10.04
C ILE A 288 -12.04 3.17 -11.18
N ASP A 289 -12.39 3.54 -12.41
CA ASP A 289 -11.56 3.35 -13.61
C ASP A 289 -10.23 4.11 -13.53
N ASP A 290 -10.20 5.28 -12.89
CA ASP A 290 -8.98 6.05 -12.64
C ASP A 290 -7.92 5.27 -11.83
N GLN A 291 -8.37 4.28 -11.05
CA GLN A 291 -7.51 3.42 -10.25
C GLN A 291 -6.95 2.23 -11.05
N PHE A 292 -7.40 2.03 -12.28
CA PHE A 292 -6.93 0.95 -13.13
C PHE A 292 -5.42 1.06 -13.36
N ILE A 293 -4.70 -0.02 -13.07
CA ILE A 293 -3.26 -0.16 -13.32
C ILE A 293 -3.10 -0.90 -14.65
N GLY A 294 -2.26 -0.39 -15.54
CA GLY A 294 -2.09 -0.94 -16.88
C GLY A 294 -2.45 0.05 -18.00
N ASN A 295 -2.87 1.28 -17.68
CA ASN A 295 -3.02 2.35 -18.67
C ASN A 295 -1.67 2.91 -19.11
N GLY A 296 -0.68 2.93 -18.19
CA GLY A 296 0.70 3.24 -18.49
C GLY A 296 1.51 2.00 -18.89
N ALA A 297 2.83 2.17 -18.91
CA ALA A 297 3.79 1.08 -19.00
C ALA A 297 5.02 1.40 -18.15
N PRO A 298 5.53 0.45 -17.36
CA PRO A 298 6.78 0.62 -16.62
C PRO A 298 7.97 0.68 -17.59
N GLN A 299 8.98 1.49 -17.25
CA GLN A 299 10.25 1.58 -18.00
C GLN A 299 11.37 0.71 -17.40
N VAL A 300 11.02 -0.09 -16.40
CA VAL A 300 11.92 -0.99 -15.67
C VAL A 300 11.37 -2.41 -15.72
N PRO A 301 12.22 -3.45 -15.60
CA PRO A 301 11.75 -4.82 -15.43
C PRO A 301 10.78 -4.93 -14.24
N VAL A 302 9.62 -5.54 -14.48
CA VAL A 302 8.63 -5.84 -13.43
C VAL A 302 8.40 -7.34 -13.34
N MET A 303 8.56 -7.88 -12.12
CA MET A 303 8.14 -9.25 -11.81
C MET A 303 6.73 -9.22 -11.22
N ILE A 304 5.75 -9.71 -11.99
CA ILE A 304 4.38 -9.91 -11.52
C ILE A 304 4.25 -11.35 -11.04
N VAL A 305 3.80 -11.55 -9.80
CA VAL A 305 3.54 -12.88 -9.21
C VAL A 305 2.09 -12.94 -8.77
N SER A 306 1.40 -14.05 -9.00
CA SER A 306 0.04 -14.24 -8.48
C SER A 306 -0.27 -15.73 -8.34
N GLY A 307 -1.05 -16.09 -7.33
CA GLY A 307 -1.49 -17.45 -7.09
C GLY A 307 -2.62 -17.84 -8.03
N ARG A 308 -2.54 -19.01 -8.66
CA ARG A 308 -3.60 -19.49 -9.59
C ARG A 308 -4.98 -19.63 -8.93
N TYR A 309 -4.99 -19.88 -7.62
CA TYR A 309 -6.20 -20.10 -6.81
C TYR A 309 -6.39 -18.97 -5.78
N ASP A 310 -5.83 -17.79 -6.02
CA ASP A 310 -6.07 -16.62 -5.19
C ASP A 310 -7.56 -16.29 -5.19
N GLN A 311 -8.18 -16.34 -4.00
CA GLN A 311 -9.61 -16.10 -3.82
C GLN A 311 -9.91 -14.59 -3.73
N ASN A 312 -8.91 -13.76 -3.47
CA ASN A 312 -9.07 -12.34 -3.20
C ASN A 312 -8.77 -11.50 -4.44
N VAL A 313 -7.56 -11.62 -4.97
CA VAL A 313 -7.14 -10.92 -6.19
C VAL A 313 -7.03 -11.95 -7.30
N ALA A 314 -8.10 -12.08 -8.08
CA ALA A 314 -8.21 -13.09 -9.13
C ALA A 314 -6.97 -13.15 -10.03
N TYR A 315 -6.43 -14.36 -10.22
CA TYR A 315 -5.20 -14.62 -11.01
C TYR A 315 -5.19 -13.95 -12.40
N ASP A 316 -6.35 -13.85 -13.05
CA ASP A 316 -6.45 -13.23 -14.36
C ASP A 316 -6.14 -11.73 -14.36
N GLN A 317 -6.25 -11.02 -13.24
CA GLN A 317 -5.85 -9.61 -13.15
C GLN A 317 -4.36 -9.44 -13.41
N ALA A 318 -3.52 -10.26 -12.78
CA ALA A 318 -2.08 -10.25 -13.00
C ALA A 318 -1.72 -10.52 -14.48
N LYS A 319 -2.45 -11.42 -15.13
CA LYS A 319 -2.26 -11.72 -16.57
C LYS A 319 -2.71 -10.58 -17.47
N VAL A 320 -3.84 -9.94 -17.16
CA VAL A 320 -4.34 -8.79 -17.91
C VAL A 320 -3.36 -7.63 -17.80
N LEU A 321 -2.90 -7.31 -16.59
CA LEU A 321 -1.88 -6.27 -16.36
C LEU A 321 -0.60 -6.56 -17.15
N ALA A 322 -0.05 -7.77 -17.03
CA ALA A 322 1.16 -8.16 -17.76
C ALA A 322 1.01 -7.99 -19.28
N ARG A 323 -0.13 -8.43 -19.84
CA ARG A 323 -0.42 -8.27 -21.27
C ARG A 323 -0.59 -6.81 -21.67
N ALA A 324 -1.24 -6.00 -20.83
CA ALA A 324 -1.46 -4.58 -21.08
C ALA A 324 -0.13 -3.81 -21.11
N TRP A 325 0.85 -4.21 -20.30
CA TRP A 325 2.22 -3.67 -20.35
C TRP A 325 3.01 -4.18 -21.56
N CYS A 326 3.05 -5.49 -21.80
CA CYS A 326 3.77 -6.03 -22.97
C CYS A 326 3.26 -5.49 -24.32
N ALA A 327 1.98 -5.09 -24.39
CA ALA A 327 1.42 -4.46 -25.58
C ALA A 327 1.94 -3.02 -25.83
N LYS A 328 2.61 -2.41 -24.84
CA LYS A 328 3.13 -1.03 -24.89
C LYS A 328 4.66 -0.95 -24.97
N GLY A 329 5.37 -2.08 -24.97
CA GLY A 329 6.84 -2.18 -25.02
C GLY A 329 7.38 -3.03 -23.88
#